data_AF-A1BGT6-F1
#
_entry.id   AF-A1BGT6-F1
#
_cell.length_a   1.000
_cell.length_b   1.000
_cell.length_c   1.000
_cell.angle_alpha   90.00
_cell.angle_beta   90.00
_cell.angle_gamma   90.00
#
_symmetry.space_group_name_H-M   'P 1'
#
loop_
_entity.id
_entity.type
_entity.pdbx_description
1 polymer ?
#
loop_
_entity_poly.entity_id
_entity_poly.type
_entity_poly.pdbx_seq_one_letter_code
_entity_poly.pdbx_strand_id
1 'polypeptide(L)' 'MNRVTMNEQELPEKEPEITPELLIIMSASIAAYLGKNVRVCKARFISDQGQSSWSQQGRVSIQSSHTFSINK' A
#
# COMPACT_ATOMS: atom_id res chain seq x y z
N MET A 1 5.40 49.05 18.78
CA MET A 1 4.78 47.82 19.32
C MET A 1 4.74 46.81 18.17
N ASN A 2 5.86 46.14 17.87
CA ASN A 2 5.97 45.27 16.69
C ASN A 2 6.20 43.84 17.17
N ARG A 3 5.16 43.00 17.09
CA ARG A 3 5.35 41.54 17.20
C ARG A 3 5.70 41.04 15.81
N VAL A 4 6.99 40.86 15.57
CA VAL A 4 7.47 39.98 14.50
C VAL A 4 7.03 38.58 14.90
N THR A 5 5.92 38.09 14.33
CA THR A 5 5.57 36.68 14.38
C THR A 5 6.61 35.95 13.55
N MET A 6 7.50 35.23 14.24
CA MET A 6 8.51 34.39 13.61
C MET A 6 7.85 33.29 12.79
N ASN A 7 8.48 33.01 11.65
CA ASN A 7 8.12 32.01 10.66
C ASN A 7 7.84 30.65 11.31
N GLU A 8 6.61 30.18 11.17
CA GLU A 8 6.30 28.75 11.26
C GLU A 8 6.85 28.14 9.97
N GLN A 9 8.02 27.52 10.05
CA GLN A 9 8.62 26.84 8.91
C GLN A 9 7.72 25.63 8.58
N GLU A 10 6.86 25.75 7.57
CA GLU A 10 6.27 24.60 6.87
C GLU A 10 7.43 23.76 6.32
N LEU A 11 7.78 22.70 7.05
CA LEU A 11 8.65 21.65 6.53
C LEU A 11 7.92 21.03 5.34
N PRO A 12 8.53 20.98 4.13
CA PRO A 12 7.90 20.32 3.01
C PRO A 12 7.64 18.86 3.41
N GLU A 13 6.38 18.44 3.36
CA GLU A 13 5.96 17.06 3.59
C GLU A 13 6.75 16.18 2.63
N LYS A 14 7.75 15.45 3.14
CA LYS A 14 8.59 14.61 2.30
C LYS A 14 7.71 13.51 1.73
N GLU A 15 7.52 13.52 0.41
CA GLU A 15 6.78 12.48 -0.27
C GLU A 15 7.34 11.10 0.12
N PRO A 16 6.48 10.11 0.37
CA PRO A 16 6.92 8.79 0.78
C PRO A 16 7.78 8.18 -0.34
N GLU A 17 9.04 7.93 -0.02
CA GLU A 17 10.03 7.38 -0.95
C GLU A 17 10.24 5.89 -0.66
N ILE A 18 10.32 5.08 -1.72
CA ILE A 18 10.63 3.65 -1.59
C ILE A 18 12.13 3.50 -1.45
N THR A 19 12.59 3.28 -0.22
CA THR A 19 14.02 3.09 0.03
C THR A 19 14.52 1.76 -0.58
N PRO A 20 15.81 1.68 -0.92
CA PRO A 20 16.41 0.43 -1.40
C PRO A 20 16.24 -0.73 -0.42
N GLU A 21 16.34 -0.44 0.88
CA GLU A 21 16.14 -1.41 1.97
C GLU A 21 14.75 -2.04 1.92
N LEU A 22 13.72 -1.23 1.71
CA LEU A 22 12.34 -1.69 1.60
C LEU A 22 12.16 -2.58 0.37
N LEU A 23 12.81 -2.23 -0.75
CA LEU A 23 12.80 -3.04 -1.97
C LEU A 23 13.51 -4.40 -1.79
N ILE A 24 14.61 -4.43 -1.03
CA ILE A 24 15.30 -5.68 -0.67
C ILE A 24 14.40 -6.56 0.21
N ILE A 25 13.79 -5.99 1.25
CA ILE A 25 12.89 -6.74 2.15
C ILE A 25 11.69 -7.31 1.36
N MET A 26 11.07 -6.51 0.49
CA MET A 26 9.98 -6.95 -0.39
C MET A 26 10.43 -8.11 -1.30
N SER A 27 11.55 -7.94 -2.00
CA SER A 27 12.04 -8.96 -2.93
C SER A 27 12.40 -10.28 -2.23
N ALA A 28 13.07 -10.21 -1.07
CA ALA A 28 13.40 -11.38 -0.26
C ALA A 28 12.13 -12.09 0.23
N SER A 29 11.14 -11.34 0.71
CA SER A 29 9.87 -11.90 1.20
C SER A 29 9.11 -12.63 0.08
N ILE A 30 9.01 -12.01 -1.10
CA ILE A 30 8.33 -12.62 -2.25
C ILE A 30 9.11 -13.85 -2.76
N ALA A 31 10.44 -13.77 -2.80
CA ALA A 31 11.29 -14.89 -3.20
C ALA A 31 11.16 -16.09 -2.23
N ALA A 32 11.14 -15.83 -0.92
CA ALA A 32 10.94 -16.85 0.10
C ALA A 32 9.55 -17.50 0.01
N TYR A 33 8.51 -16.69 -0.19
CA TYR A 33 7.13 -17.18 -0.35
C TYR A 33 6.96 -18.04 -1.62
N LEU A 34 7.54 -17.61 -2.74
CA LEU A 34 7.42 -18.32 -4.02
C LEU A 34 8.45 -19.44 -4.22
N GLY A 35 9.50 -19.50 -3.41
CA GLY A 35 10.60 -20.46 -3.52
C GLY A 35 11.48 -20.26 -4.77
N LYS A 36 11.50 -19.07 -5.36
CA LYS A 36 12.25 -18.77 -6.61
C LYS A 36 12.77 -17.34 -6.64
N ASN A 37 13.75 -17.08 -7.51
CA ASN A 37 14.26 -15.73 -7.74
C ASN A 37 13.17 -14.83 -8.34
N VAL A 38 13.02 -13.63 -7.78
CA VAL A 38 11.98 -12.67 -8.16
C VAL A 38 12.62 -11.34 -8.54
N ARG A 39 12.18 -10.79 -9.67
CA ARG A 39 12.53 -9.44 -10.11
C ARG A 39 11.36 -8.49 -9.86
N VAL A 40 11.55 -7.52 -8.97
CA VAL A 40 10.57 -6.45 -8.73
C VAL A 40 10.75 -5.36 -9.79
N CYS A 41 9.80 -5.23 -10.72
CA CYS A 41 9.91 -4.28 -11.84
C CYS A 41 9.36 -2.89 -11.50
N LYS A 42 8.34 -2.82 -10.64
CA LYS A 42 7.68 -1.58 -10.23
C LYS A 42 7.24 -1.70 -8.78
N ALA A 43 7.56 -0.69 -7.98
CA ALA A 43 7.00 -0.48 -6.66
C ALA A 43 6.53 0.97 -6.60
N ARG A 44 5.34 1.20 -6.03
CA ARG A 44 4.78 2.54 -5.86
C ARG A 44 3.95 2.58 -4.60
N PHE A 45 3.93 3.72 -3.93
CA PHE A 45 2.89 3.98 -2.94
C PHE A 45 1.56 4.18 -3.64
N ILE A 46 0.52 3.69 -2.99
CA ILE A 46 -0.85 3.79 -3.46
C ILE A 46 -1.53 4.75 -2.49
N SER A 47 -1.53 6.04 -2.84
CA SER A 47 -2.07 7.13 -2.00
C SER A 47 -3.54 7.42 -2.25
N ASP A 48 -4.09 7.00 -3.40
CA ASP A 48 -5.45 7.31 -3.82
C ASP A 48 -6.17 6.07 -4.35
N GLN A 49 -6.85 5.34 -3.46
CA GLN A 49 -7.73 4.23 -3.84
C GLN A 49 -8.96 4.20 -2.92
N GLY A 50 -9.71 5.30 -2.82
CA GLY A 50 -11.04 5.35 -2.19
C GLY A 50 -11.33 4.26 -1.14
N GLN A 51 -12.34 3.40 -1.36
CA GLN A 51 -12.46 2.16 -0.58
C GLN A 51 -11.40 1.14 -1.04
N SER A 52 -10.56 0.65 -0.11
CA SER A 52 -9.46 -0.25 -0.48
C SER A 52 -9.93 -1.47 -1.27
N SER A 53 -9.35 -1.69 -2.45
CA SER A 53 -9.70 -2.83 -3.32
C SER A 53 -9.53 -4.16 -2.61
N TRP A 54 -8.58 -4.26 -1.68
CA TRP A 54 -8.40 -5.42 -0.79
C TRP A 54 -9.63 -5.66 0.11
N SER A 55 -10.16 -4.60 0.73
CA SER A 55 -11.36 -4.68 1.56
C SER A 55 -12.60 -5.03 0.73
N GLN A 56 -12.69 -4.51 -0.51
CA GLN A 56 -13.77 -4.87 -1.45
C GLN A 56 -13.67 -6.34 -1.89
N GLN A 57 -12.48 -6.82 -2.25
CA GLN A 57 -12.24 -8.21 -2.66
C GLN A 57 -12.58 -9.19 -1.53
N GLY A 58 -12.20 -8.87 -0.29
CA GLY A 58 -12.55 -9.67 0.88
C GLY A 58 -14.07 -9.75 1.08
N ARG A 59 -14.79 -8.63 0.95
CA ARG A 59 -16.26 -8.63 1.01
C ARG A 59 -16.89 -9.48 -0.09
N VAL A 60 -16.42 -9.36 -1.33
CA VAL A 60 -16.93 -10.16 -2.47
C VAL A 60 -16.66 -11.65 -2.26
N SER A 61 -15.47 -12.03 -1.78
CA SER A 61 -15.14 -13.43 -1.51
C SER A 61 -16.06 -14.06 -0.45
N ILE A 62 -16.38 -13.33 0.62
CA ILE A 62 -17.30 -13.81 1.67
C ILE A 62 -18.76 -13.81 1.17
N GLN A 63 -19.19 -12.82 0.42
CA GLN A 63 -20.57 -12.81 -0.12
C GLN A 63 -20.79 -13.90 -1.16
N SER A 64 -19.79 -14.16 -2.03
CA SER A 64 -19.89 -15.14 -3.11
C SER A 64 -19.97 -16.58 -2.59
N SER A 65 -19.37 -16.88 -1.44
CA SER A 65 -19.43 -18.23 -0.84
C SER A 65 -20.86 -18.60 -0.43
N HIS A 66 -21.66 -17.62 0.00
CA HIS A 66 -23.07 -17.83 0.35
C HIS A 66 -23.98 -17.91 -0.89
N THR A 67 -23.70 -17.15 -1.95
CA THR A 67 -24.48 -17.19 -3.20
C THR A 67 -24.36 -18.53 -3.94
N PHE A 68 -23.22 -19.23 -3.83
CA PHE A 68 -23.02 -20.54 -4.47
C PHE A 68 -23.97 -21.63 -3.95
N SER A 69 -24.63 -21.44 -2.81
CA SER A 69 -25.52 -22.44 -2.18
C SER A 69 -27.01 -22.25 -2.49
N ILE A 70 -27.40 -21.26 -3.31
CA ILE A 70 -28.81 -20.88 -3.58
C ILE A 70 -29.32 -21.37 -4.95
N ASN A 71 -28.62 -22.28 -5.63
CA ASN A 71 -29.15 -22.90 -6.84
C ASN A 71 -29.05 -24.43 -6.81
N LYS A 72 -30.12 -25.06 -6.31
CA LYS A 72 -30.51 -26.46 -6.57
C LYS A 72 -32.02 -26.50 -6.77
#